data_AF-A0A349YDB7-F1
#
_entry.id   AF-A0A349YDB7-F1
#
_cell.length_a   1.000
_cell.length_b   1.000
_cell.length_c   1.000
_cell.angle_alpha   90.00
_cell.angle_beta   90.00
_cell.angle_gamma   90.00
#
_symmetry.space_group_name_H-M   'P 1'
#
loop_
_entity.id
_entity.type
_entity.pdbx_description
1 polymer ?
#
loop_
_entity_poly.entity_id
_entity_poly.type
_entity_poly.pdbx_seq_one_letter_code
_entity_poly.pdbx_strand_id
1 'polypeptide(L)'
;MIKNPKIPPLLAQTLTNRPVLWAFILGAITVLGFAPLSIFLIPILTCALLFLILHEQKVTRVFAISFSFSFGLLITGTSWVYVSLHNFGGMHPVLAVIATVFLSAIFALPPAIIQTVLAKLVSSPSRRMLIVFPVGLALSDWCRGWFLTGFPWLSIGYSQIPLSPLSNYAPLLGIYGVTLACAFCSGGVGYLFTYLSVNR
;
A
#
# COMPACT_ATOMS: atom_id res chain seq x y z
N MET A 1 -35.24 3.71 9.94
CA MET A 1 -33.98 4.35 10.36
C MET A 1 -32.89 3.28 10.38
N ILE A 2 -32.01 3.27 9.39
CA ILE A 2 -30.96 2.25 9.22
C ILE A 2 -29.83 2.60 10.20
N LYS A 3 -29.63 1.77 11.22
CA LYS A 3 -28.47 1.87 12.12
C LYS A 3 -27.22 1.58 11.30
N ASN A 4 -26.27 2.51 11.30
CA ASN A 4 -24.95 2.30 10.71
C ASN A 4 -24.30 1.04 11.33
N PRO A 5 -23.74 0.13 10.51
CA PRO A 5 -23.15 -1.11 10.98
C PRO A 5 -21.90 -0.82 11.81
N LYS A 6 -21.76 -1.54 12.93
CA LYS A 6 -20.56 -1.53 13.75
C LYS A 6 -19.70 -2.73 13.34
N ILE A 7 -18.60 -2.44 12.65
CA ILE A 7 -17.42 -3.31 12.47
C ILE A 7 -17.06 -3.96 13.83
N PRO A 8 -16.29 -5.07 13.99
CA PRO A 8 -15.87 -5.51 15.33
C PRO A 8 -15.27 -4.31 16.08
N PRO A 9 -15.97 -3.78 17.10
CA PRO A 9 -16.03 -2.33 17.29
C PRO A 9 -14.68 -1.73 17.65
N LEU A 10 -13.77 -2.53 18.19
CA LEU A 10 -12.44 -2.05 18.56
C LEU A 10 -11.47 -1.91 17.38
N LEU A 11 -11.32 -2.91 16.52
CA LEU A 11 -10.22 -2.93 15.55
C LEU A 11 -10.41 -1.82 14.49
N ALA A 12 -11.57 -1.78 13.83
CA ALA A 12 -11.77 -0.77 12.81
C ALA A 12 -11.97 0.63 13.38
N GLN A 13 -12.55 0.78 14.58
CA GLN A 13 -12.58 2.08 15.25
C GLN A 13 -11.15 2.55 15.59
N THR A 14 -10.28 1.64 16.03
CA THR A 14 -8.87 1.96 16.30
C THR A 14 -8.15 2.38 15.03
N LEU A 15 -8.32 1.63 13.94
CA LEU A 15 -7.70 1.93 12.64
C LEU A 15 -8.23 3.24 12.04
N THR A 16 -9.53 3.53 12.19
CA THR A 16 -10.16 4.72 11.58
C THR A 16 -10.04 5.99 12.42
N ASN A 17 -9.72 5.90 13.72
CA ASN A 17 -9.46 7.06 14.58
C ASN A 17 -8.15 7.77 14.23
N ARG A 18 -7.10 7.01 13.86
CA ARG A 18 -5.79 7.54 13.44
C ARG A 18 -5.35 6.93 12.11
N PRO A 19 -6.11 7.17 11.02
CA PRO A 19 -5.98 6.40 9.79
C PRO A 19 -4.63 6.62 9.10
N VAL A 20 -4.08 7.84 9.20
CA VAL A 20 -2.76 8.18 8.65
C VAL A 20 -1.65 7.43 9.39
N LEU A 21 -1.66 7.44 10.73
CA LEU A 21 -0.67 6.73 11.54
C LEU A 21 -0.70 5.22 11.28
N TRP A 22 -1.89 4.62 11.26
CA TRP A 22 -2.02 3.19 10.99
C TRP A 22 -1.63 2.83 9.57
N ALA A 23 -1.93 3.68 8.59
CA ALA A 23 -1.46 3.50 7.22
C ALA A 23 0.07 3.46 7.17
N PHE A 24 0.78 4.39 7.84
CA PHE A 24 2.23 4.36 7.95
C PHE A 24 2.76 3.04 8.53
N ILE A 25 2.20 2.61 9.67
CA ILE A 25 2.61 1.38 10.35
C ILE A 25 2.38 0.16 9.45
N LEU A 26 1.22 0.08 8.79
CA LEU A 26 0.91 -0.99 7.85
C LEU A 26 1.87 -0.99 6.65
N GLY A 27 2.24 0.19 6.16
CA GLY A 27 3.28 0.35 5.13
C GLY A 27 4.61 -0.24 5.57
N ALA A 28 5.08 0.12 6.76
CA ALA A 28 6.32 -0.41 7.32
C ALA A 28 6.27 -1.94 7.52
N ILE A 29 5.15 -2.47 8.03
CA ILE A 29 4.94 -3.93 8.20
C ILE A 29 4.95 -4.66 6.85
N THR A 30 4.50 -4.02 5.77
CA THR A 30 4.47 -4.61 4.42
C THR A 30 5.88 -5.02 3.94
N VAL A 31 6.95 -4.39 4.46
CA VAL A 31 8.34 -4.75 4.17
C VAL A 31 8.66 -6.21 4.52
N LEU A 32 7.99 -6.80 5.52
CA LEU A 32 8.18 -8.20 5.91
C LEU A 32 7.75 -9.20 4.82
N GLY A 33 6.97 -8.75 3.83
CA GLY A 33 6.63 -9.53 2.65
C GLY A 33 7.76 -9.65 1.62
N PHE A 34 8.81 -8.83 1.74
CA PHE A 34 9.97 -8.85 0.86
C PHE A 34 11.12 -9.64 1.48
N ALA A 35 12.14 -9.95 0.67
CA ALA A 35 13.36 -10.58 1.17
C ALA A 35 13.99 -9.74 2.30
N PRO A 36 14.59 -10.38 3.32
CA PRO A 36 14.84 -11.82 3.45
C PRO A 36 13.69 -12.64 4.05
N LEU A 37 12.63 -12.00 4.58
CA LEU A 37 11.57 -12.70 5.30
C LEU A 37 10.53 -13.34 4.37
N SER A 38 10.22 -12.70 3.25
CA SER A 38 9.38 -13.24 2.17
C SER A 38 8.02 -13.80 2.65
N ILE A 39 7.42 -13.19 3.69
CA ILE A 39 6.13 -13.63 4.24
C ILE A 39 5.00 -13.08 3.35
N PHE A 40 4.72 -13.75 2.24
CA PHE A 40 3.85 -13.26 1.16
C PHE A 40 2.41 -12.91 1.60
N LEU A 41 1.92 -13.46 2.71
CA LEU A 41 0.61 -13.13 3.27
C LEU A 41 0.56 -11.72 3.91
N ILE A 42 1.69 -11.20 4.39
CA ILE A 42 1.73 -9.91 5.08
C ILE A 42 1.26 -8.77 4.16
N PRO A 43 1.78 -8.59 2.93
CA PRO A 43 1.28 -7.60 1.99
C PRO A 43 -0.20 -7.74 1.66
N ILE A 44 -0.71 -8.97 1.56
CA ILE A 44 -2.15 -9.19 1.32
C ILE A 44 -2.97 -8.60 2.48
N LEU A 45 -2.58 -8.89 3.73
CA LEU A 45 -3.27 -8.41 4.93
C LEU A 45 -3.10 -6.91 5.15
N THR A 46 -1.90 -6.36 4.99
CA THR A 46 -1.65 -4.91 5.20
C THR A 46 -2.37 -4.08 4.13
N CYS A 47 -2.38 -4.52 2.87
CA CYS A 47 -3.16 -3.87 1.82
C CYS A 47 -4.68 -4.02 2.05
N ALA A 48 -5.15 -5.17 2.57
CA ALA A 48 -6.56 -5.33 2.92
C ALA A 48 -7.00 -4.35 4.02
N LEU A 49 -6.17 -4.19 5.06
CA LEU A 49 -6.40 -3.22 6.13
C LEU A 49 -6.31 -1.77 5.64
N LEU A 50 -5.37 -1.46 4.74
CA LEU A 50 -5.31 -0.16 4.06
C LEU A 50 -6.61 0.11 3.31
N PHE A 51 -7.11 -0.84 2.53
CA PHE A 51 -8.33 -0.67 1.74
C PHE A 51 -9.56 -0.52 2.63
N LEU A 52 -9.60 -1.19 3.79
CA LEU A 52 -10.63 -0.98 4.81
C LEU A 52 -10.55 0.43 5.41
N ILE A 53 -9.35 0.91 5.76
CA ILE A 53 -9.16 2.29 6.22
C ILE A 53 -9.64 3.28 5.16
N LEU A 54 -9.27 3.09 3.88
CA LEU A 54 -9.69 3.96 2.79
C LEU A 54 -11.21 3.91 2.53
N HIS A 55 -11.84 2.75 2.72
CA HIS A 55 -13.27 2.55 2.56
C HIS A 55 -14.09 3.37 3.57
N GLU A 56 -13.66 3.39 4.83
CA GLU A 56 -14.33 4.11 5.93
C GLU A 56 -14.11 5.63 5.91
N GLN A 57 -13.27 6.14 5.02
CA GLN A 57 -12.83 7.53 5.02
C GLN A 57 -13.39 8.31 3.83
N LYS A 58 -13.56 9.62 4.03
CA LYS A 58 -13.93 10.55 2.95
C LYS A 58 -12.83 10.57 1.90
N VAL A 59 -13.21 10.77 0.63
CA VAL A 59 -12.26 10.85 -0.50
C VAL A 59 -11.17 11.89 -0.29
N THR A 60 -11.47 12.98 0.45
CA THR A 60 -10.49 14.02 0.80
C THR A 60 -9.32 13.51 1.67
N ARG A 61 -9.48 12.39 2.38
CA ARG A 61 -8.44 11.77 3.21
C ARG A 61 -7.60 10.73 2.45
N VAL A 62 -8.06 10.25 1.29
CA VAL A 62 -7.41 9.16 0.53
C VAL A 62 -5.96 9.48 0.20
N PHE A 63 -5.68 10.74 -0.14
CA PHE A 63 -4.32 11.21 -0.43
C PHE A 63 -3.39 11.00 0.77
N ALA A 64 -3.75 11.57 1.92
CA ALA A 64 -2.91 11.53 3.12
C ALA A 64 -2.68 10.09 3.62
N ILE A 65 -3.71 9.25 3.55
CA ILE A 65 -3.64 7.84 3.98
C ILE A 65 -2.77 7.03 3.03
N SER A 66 -3.00 7.14 1.72
CA SER A 66 -2.23 6.40 0.71
C SER A 66 -0.77 6.87 0.64
N PHE A 67 -0.53 8.17 0.79
CA PHE A 67 0.81 8.74 0.94
C PHE A 67 1.50 8.14 2.16
N SER A 68 0.83 8.13 3.31
CA SER A 68 1.43 7.67 4.55
C SER A 68 1.77 6.17 4.53
N PHE A 69 0.91 5.34 3.95
CA PHE A 69 1.21 3.92 3.69
C PHE A 69 2.43 3.75 2.80
N SER A 70 2.45 4.44 1.65
CA SER A 70 3.54 4.31 0.69
C SER A 70 4.86 4.85 1.23
N PHE A 71 4.79 5.94 2.01
CA PHE A 71 5.95 6.51 2.69
C PHE A 71 6.48 5.55 3.75
N GLY A 72 5.63 4.94 4.57
CA GLY A 72 6.02 3.92 5.56
C GLY A 72 6.69 2.71 4.91
N LEU A 73 6.12 2.21 3.80
CA LEU A 73 6.73 1.13 3.02
C LEU A 73 8.13 1.50 2.51
N LEU A 74 8.24 2.65 1.83
CA LEU A 74 9.48 3.08 1.20
C LEU A 74 10.56 3.44 2.23
N ILE A 75 10.27 4.30 3.21
CA ILE A 75 11.28 4.74 4.17
C ILE A 75 11.87 3.57 4.98
N THR A 76 11.04 2.59 5.32
CA THR A 76 11.49 1.39 6.03
C THR A 76 12.26 0.46 5.09
N GLY A 77 11.69 0.10 3.94
CA GLY A 77 12.28 -0.91 3.06
C GLY A 77 13.44 -0.41 2.18
N THR A 78 13.61 0.90 2.03
CA THR A 78 14.75 1.52 1.32
C THR A 78 15.68 2.31 2.23
N SER A 79 15.65 2.03 3.53
CA SER A 79 16.57 2.64 4.52
C SER A 79 18.05 2.41 4.19
N TRP A 80 18.38 1.33 3.47
CA TRP A 80 19.74 1.03 3.00
C TRP A 80 20.29 2.09 2.02
N VAL A 81 19.45 2.92 1.40
CA VAL A 81 19.89 4.04 0.53
C VAL A 81 20.74 5.03 1.33
N TYR A 82 20.47 5.21 2.62
CA TYR A 82 21.31 6.02 3.51
C TYR A 82 22.78 5.58 3.46
N VAL A 83 23.05 4.27 3.55
CA VAL A 83 24.41 3.71 3.53
C VAL A 83 25.08 4.02 2.18
N SER A 84 24.33 3.95 1.09
CA SER A 84 24.84 4.29 -0.25
C SER A 84 25.27 5.76 -0.32
N LEU A 85 24.45 6.68 0.19
CA LEU A 85 24.75 8.12 0.17
C LEU A 85 25.87 8.51 1.12
N HIS A 86 25.87 7.98 2.35
CA HIS A 86 26.84 8.37 3.37
C HIS A 86 28.19 7.68 3.17
N ASN A 87 28.21 6.34 3.11
CA ASN A 87 29.46 5.58 3.11
C ASN A 87 30.15 5.60 1.74
N PHE A 88 29.38 5.49 0.64
CA PHE A 88 29.95 5.45 -0.71
C PHE A 88 29.91 6.83 -1.39
N GLY A 89 28.88 7.62 -1.12
CA GLY A 89 28.76 8.98 -1.67
C GLY A 89 29.51 10.06 -0.89
N GLY A 90 30.06 9.74 0.30
CA GLY A 90 30.77 10.70 1.15
C GLY A 90 29.89 11.84 1.69
N MET A 91 28.56 11.69 1.60
CA MET A 91 27.61 12.72 2.01
C MET A 91 27.58 12.85 3.54
N HIS A 92 27.48 14.08 4.07
CA HIS A 92 27.34 14.30 5.51
C HIS A 92 26.11 13.52 6.06
N PRO A 93 26.21 12.86 7.24
CA PRO A 93 25.15 11.97 7.75
C PRO A 93 23.75 12.57 7.75
N VAL A 94 23.62 13.82 8.21
CA VAL A 94 22.33 14.52 8.27
C VAL A 94 21.74 14.72 6.86
N LEU A 95 22.57 15.07 5.88
CA LEU A 95 22.13 15.26 4.50
C LEU A 95 21.71 13.94 3.87
N ALA A 96 22.40 12.83 4.17
CA ALA A 96 22.03 11.50 3.70
C ALA A 96 20.67 11.04 4.27
N VAL A 97 20.40 11.32 5.56
CA VAL A 97 19.08 11.05 6.16
C VAL A 97 18.00 11.88 5.46
N ILE A 98 18.23 13.18 5.31
CA ILE A 98 17.29 14.10 4.64
C ILE A 98 17.01 13.59 3.22
N ALA A 99 18.03 13.29 2.44
CA ALA A 99 17.89 12.78 1.08
C ALA A 99 17.09 11.47 1.02
N THR A 100 17.32 10.53 1.94
CA THR A 100 16.58 9.26 2.01
C THR A 100 15.09 9.47 2.33
N VAL A 101 14.80 10.39 3.26
CA VAL A 101 13.42 10.81 3.58
C VAL A 101 12.75 11.46 2.38
N PHE A 102 13.43 12.39 1.71
CA PHE A 102 12.91 13.08 0.52
C PHE A 102 12.65 12.11 -0.63
N LEU A 103 13.58 11.19 -0.91
CA LEU A 103 13.39 10.14 -1.92
C LEU A 103 12.12 9.32 -1.64
N SER A 104 11.98 8.83 -0.41
CA SER A 104 10.83 8.04 0.01
C SER A 104 9.52 8.83 -0.09
N ALA A 105 9.54 10.12 0.28
CA ALA A 105 8.38 11.00 0.19
C ALA A 105 7.98 11.28 -1.28
N ILE A 106 8.96 11.55 -2.15
CA ILE A 106 8.71 11.79 -3.59
C ILE A 106 8.06 10.57 -4.23
N PHE A 107 8.59 9.37 -3.99
CA PHE A 107 8.03 8.14 -4.57
C PHE A 107 6.76 7.62 -3.86
N ALA A 108 6.40 8.19 -2.71
CA ALA A 108 5.08 7.99 -2.09
C ALA A 108 3.98 8.86 -2.71
N LEU A 109 4.33 9.90 -3.50
CA LEU A 109 3.36 10.77 -4.16
C LEU A 109 2.57 10.07 -5.28
N PRO A 110 3.19 9.32 -6.24
CA PRO A 110 2.42 8.68 -7.29
C PRO A 110 1.31 7.75 -6.76
N PRO A 111 1.56 6.86 -5.78
CA PRO A 111 0.48 6.08 -5.17
C PRO A 111 -0.63 6.92 -4.54
N ALA A 112 -0.27 8.00 -3.84
CA ALA A 112 -1.24 8.88 -3.21
C ALA A 112 -2.13 9.61 -4.22
N ILE A 113 -1.52 10.10 -5.30
CA ILE A 113 -2.23 10.81 -6.37
C ILE A 113 -3.14 9.86 -7.14
N ILE A 114 -2.62 8.71 -7.59
CA ILE A 114 -3.37 7.73 -8.37
C ILE A 114 -4.58 7.24 -7.58
N GLN A 115 -4.40 6.82 -6.32
CA GLN A 115 -5.51 6.35 -5.49
C GLN A 115 -6.56 7.44 -5.27
N THR A 116 -6.14 8.69 -5.06
CA THR A 116 -7.06 9.82 -4.85
C THR A 116 -7.85 10.14 -6.11
N VAL A 117 -7.19 10.17 -7.28
CA VAL A 117 -7.85 10.44 -8.56
C VAL A 117 -8.88 9.36 -8.85
N LEU A 118 -8.49 8.08 -8.77
CA LEU A 118 -9.41 6.99 -9.08
C LEU A 118 -10.57 6.91 -8.07
N ALA A 119 -10.33 7.19 -6.78
CA ALA A 119 -11.38 7.22 -5.76
C ALA A 119 -12.42 8.33 -6.00
N LYS A 120 -12.04 9.46 -6.61
CA LYS A 120 -12.96 10.54 -6.98
C LYS A 120 -13.89 10.15 -8.15
N LEU A 121 -13.43 9.28 -9.05
CA LEU A 121 -14.18 8.88 -10.26
C LEU A 121 -15.31 7.89 -9.97
N VAL A 122 -15.25 7.18 -8.85
CA VAL A 122 -16.24 6.15 -8.50
C VAL A 122 -16.89 6.52 -7.19
N SER A 123 -18.23 6.62 -7.12
CA SER A 123 -18.96 6.95 -5.89
C SER A 123 -19.23 5.74 -5.00
N SER A 124 -19.40 4.55 -5.60
CA SER A 124 -19.77 3.32 -4.88
C SER A 124 -18.63 2.84 -3.95
N PRO A 125 -18.87 2.74 -2.62
CA PRO A 125 -17.86 2.29 -1.66
C PRO A 125 -17.36 0.86 -1.92
N SER A 126 -18.25 -0.06 -2.32
CA SER A 126 -17.88 -1.45 -2.62
C SER A 126 -17.02 -1.56 -3.87
N ARG A 127 -17.36 -0.81 -4.94
CA ARG A 127 -16.53 -0.76 -6.17
C ARG A 127 -15.17 -0.13 -5.89
N ARG A 128 -15.09 0.86 -4.99
CA ARG A 128 -13.82 1.43 -4.57
C ARG A 128 -12.90 0.35 -3.97
N MET A 129 -13.45 -0.42 -3.04
CA MET A 129 -12.70 -1.45 -2.32
C MET A 129 -12.27 -2.62 -3.22
N LEU A 130 -13.17 -3.10 -4.08
CA LEU A 130 -12.94 -4.31 -4.89
C LEU A 130 -12.22 -4.06 -6.22
N ILE A 131 -12.27 -2.83 -6.75
CA ILE A 131 -11.74 -2.53 -8.08
C ILE A 131 -10.78 -1.35 -8.04
N VAL A 132 -11.24 -0.20 -7.54
CA VAL A 132 -10.48 1.07 -7.63
C VAL A 132 -9.16 0.99 -6.89
N PHE A 133 -9.17 0.58 -5.61
CA PHE A 133 -7.94 0.52 -4.82
C PHE A 133 -6.97 -0.56 -5.33
N PRO A 134 -7.43 -1.77 -5.71
CA PRO A 134 -6.57 -2.76 -6.36
C PRO A 134 -5.91 -2.27 -7.65
N VAL A 135 -6.70 -1.71 -8.58
CA VAL A 135 -6.19 -1.17 -9.86
C VAL A 135 -5.26 0.00 -9.60
N GLY A 136 -5.62 0.90 -8.68
CA GLY A 136 -4.79 2.02 -8.27
C GLY A 136 -3.43 1.57 -7.74
N LEU A 137 -3.37 0.49 -6.97
CA LEU A 137 -2.12 -0.05 -6.43
C LEU A 137 -1.23 -0.60 -7.55
N ALA A 138 -1.79 -1.38 -8.49
CA ALA A 138 -1.04 -1.87 -9.65
C ALA A 138 -0.53 -0.75 -10.56
N LEU A 139 -1.37 0.26 -10.85
CA LEU A 139 -0.96 1.44 -11.61
C LEU A 139 0.12 2.26 -10.88
N SER A 140 0.10 2.27 -9.55
CA SER A 140 1.12 2.94 -8.74
C SER A 140 2.47 2.25 -8.84
N ASP A 141 2.50 0.92 -8.79
CA ASP A 141 3.74 0.15 -9.02
C ASP A 141 4.28 0.37 -10.43
N TRP A 142 3.41 0.34 -11.44
CA TRP A 142 3.80 0.60 -12.82
C TRP A 142 4.36 2.01 -13.02
N CYS A 143 3.67 3.02 -12.48
CA CYS A 143 4.08 4.43 -12.59
C CYS A 143 5.45 4.66 -11.95
N ARG A 144 5.71 4.12 -10.75
CA ARG A 144 7.01 4.22 -10.08
C ARG A 144 8.15 3.55 -10.86
N GLY A 145 7.84 2.64 -11.78
CA GLY A 145 8.85 1.98 -12.62
C GLY A 145 9.51 2.87 -13.67
N TRP A 146 8.91 4.00 -14.02
CA TRP A 146 9.46 4.92 -15.04
C TRP A 146 9.41 6.40 -14.64
N PHE A 147 8.55 6.78 -13.68
CA PHE A 147 8.46 8.14 -13.16
C PHE A 147 9.82 8.61 -12.62
N LEU A 148 10.29 9.78 -13.07
CA LEU A 148 11.60 10.35 -12.73
C LEU A 148 12.74 9.32 -12.89
N THR A 149 12.85 8.73 -14.09
CA THR A 149 13.79 7.66 -14.45
C THR A 149 13.59 6.32 -13.74
N GLY A 150 12.60 6.24 -12.84
CA GLY A 150 12.13 5.01 -12.21
C GLY A 150 12.79 4.69 -10.88
N PHE A 151 11.98 4.27 -9.92
CA PHE A 151 12.41 3.67 -8.65
C PHE A 151 11.42 2.55 -8.25
N PRO A 152 11.39 1.41 -8.97
CA PRO A 152 10.45 0.30 -8.76
C PRO A 152 10.80 -0.58 -7.55
N TRP A 153 11.42 -0.01 -6.51
CA TRP A 153 11.68 -0.76 -5.28
C TRP A 153 10.38 -1.05 -4.54
N LEU A 154 10.31 -2.24 -3.93
CA LEU A 154 9.16 -2.68 -3.14
C LEU A 154 7.83 -2.67 -3.92
N SER A 155 7.85 -2.98 -5.23
CA SER A 155 6.61 -3.29 -5.95
C SER A 155 5.96 -4.54 -5.34
N ILE A 156 4.68 -4.45 -4.99
CA ILE A 156 3.98 -5.46 -4.19
C ILE A 156 4.01 -6.84 -4.86
N GLY A 157 4.01 -6.92 -6.19
CA GLY A 157 4.13 -8.17 -6.92
C GLY A 157 5.38 -8.99 -6.56
N TYR A 158 6.51 -8.34 -6.25
CA TYR A 158 7.74 -9.06 -5.87
C TYR A 158 7.62 -9.74 -4.50
N SER A 159 6.74 -9.26 -3.62
CA SER A 159 6.47 -9.92 -2.34
C SER A 159 5.82 -11.30 -2.48
N GLN A 160 5.27 -11.59 -3.66
CA GLN A 160 4.61 -12.86 -3.96
C GLN A 160 5.58 -13.88 -4.56
N ILE A 161 6.81 -13.49 -4.90
CA ILE A 161 7.79 -14.36 -5.55
C ILE A 161 8.79 -14.90 -4.51
N PRO A 162 9.14 -16.19 -4.54
CA PRO A 162 8.59 -17.28 -5.34
C PRO A 162 7.45 -18.06 -4.65
N LEU A 163 7.23 -17.82 -3.36
CA LEU A 163 6.46 -18.73 -2.49
C LEU A 163 4.94 -18.66 -2.68
N SER A 164 4.40 -17.52 -3.11
CA SER A 164 2.96 -17.36 -3.26
C SER A 164 2.46 -18.07 -4.51
N PRO A 165 1.27 -18.69 -4.49
CA PRO A 165 0.61 -19.17 -5.70
C PRO A 165 0.42 -18.09 -6.77
N LEU A 166 0.36 -16.81 -6.37
CA LEU A 166 0.23 -15.68 -7.28
C LEU A 166 1.48 -15.45 -8.15
N SER A 167 2.63 -16.02 -7.78
CA SER A 167 3.86 -15.97 -8.59
C SER A 167 3.68 -16.57 -9.99
N ASN A 168 2.75 -17.53 -10.14
CA ASN A 168 2.43 -18.17 -11.42
C ASN A 168 1.81 -17.21 -12.46
N TYR A 169 1.36 -16.03 -12.04
CA TYR A 169 0.90 -14.99 -12.98
C TYR A 169 2.06 -14.19 -13.58
N ALA A 170 3.27 -14.24 -13.01
CA ALA A 170 4.42 -13.47 -13.50
C ALA A 170 4.78 -13.77 -14.96
N PRO A 171 4.81 -15.03 -15.44
CA PRO A 171 5.10 -15.32 -16.85
C PRO A 171 4.02 -14.83 -17.82
N LEU A 172 2.78 -14.66 -17.36
CA LEU A 172 1.64 -14.32 -18.21
C LEU A 172 1.38 -12.80 -18.26
N LEU A 173 1.47 -12.14 -17.12
CA LEU A 173 1.03 -10.76 -16.93
C LEU A 173 2.17 -9.84 -16.43
N GLY A 174 3.37 -10.38 -16.25
CA GLY A 174 4.49 -9.67 -15.64
C GLY A 174 4.25 -9.34 -14.16
N ILE A 175 5.21 -8.62 -13.57
CA ILE A 175 5.18 -8.32 -12.12
C ILE A 175 3.98 -7.45 -11.71
N TYR A 176 3.54 -6.52 -12.56
CA TYR A 176 2.39 -5.65 -12.29
C TYR A 176 1.07 -6.43 -12.33
N GLY A 177 0.98 -7.51 -13.11
CA GLY A 177 -0.13 -8.45 -13.05
C GLY A 177 -0.17 -9.22 -11.72
N VAL A 178 0.99 -9.60 -11.19
CA VAL A 178 1.08 -10.19 -9.85
C VAL A 178 0.69 -9.19 -8.76
N THR A 179 1.13 -7.92 -8.87
CA THR A 179 0.67 -6.84 -8.01
C THR A 179 -0.86 -6.74 -8.04
N LEU A 180 -1.46 -6.74 -9.24
CA LEU A 180 -2.90 -6.63 -9.40
C LEU A 180 -3.65 -7.82 -8.78
N ALA A 181 -3.19 -9.05 -9.00
CA ALA A 181 -3.76 -10.24 -8.39
C ALA A 181 -3.70 -10.19 -6.85
N CYS A 182 -2.55 -9.81 -6.30
CA CYS A 182 -2.36 -9.61 -4.86
C CYS A 182 -3.34 -8.56 -4.32
N ALA A 183 -3.48 -7.44 -5.02
CA ALA A 183 -4.34 -6.36 -4.60
C ALA A 183 -5.84 -6.73 -4.68
N PHE A 184 -6.26 -7.54 -5.67
CA PHE A 184 -7.62 -8.08 -5.70
C PHE A 184 -7.89 -9.03 -4.54
N CYS A 185 -6.94 -9.90 -4.17
CA CYS A 185 -7.06 -10.71 -2.96
C CYS A 185 -7.22 -9.83 -1.71
N SER A 186 -6.43 -8.76 -1.58
CA SER A 186 -6.57 -7.79 -0.48
C SER A 186 -7.94 -7.11 -0.45
N GLY A 187 -8.45 -6.68 -1.61
CA GLY A 187 -9.79 -6.11 -1.74
C GLY A 187 -10.89 -7.08 -1.31
N GLY A 188 -10.80 -8.34 -1.73
CA GLY A 188 -11.73 -9.40 -1.35
C GLY A 188 -11.71 -9.71 0.15
N VAL A 189 -10.51 -9.83 0.74
CA VAL A 189 -10.34 -10.04 2.19
C VAL A 189 -10.93 -8.88 2.98
N GLY A 190 -10.61 -7.64 2.60
CA GLY A 190 -11.17 -6.46 3.27
C GLY A 190 -12.68 -6.37 3.13
N TYR A 191 -13.24 -6.70 1.95
CA TYR A 191 -14.69 -6.72 1.73
C TYR A 191 -15.39 -7.80 2.54
N LEU A 192 -14.76 -8.97 2.71
CA LEU A 192 -15.27 -10.02 3.58
C LEU A 192 -15.34 -9.54 5.04
N PHE A 193 -14.34 -8.80 5.52
CA PHE A 193 -14.36 -8.20 6.86
C PHE A 193 -15.51 -7.22 7.06
N THR A 194 -15.80 -6.37 6.07
CA THR A 194 -16.94 -5.45 6.16
C THR A 194 -18.26 -6.22 6.10
N TYR A 195 -18.41 -7.20 5.21
CA TYR A 195 -19.62 -8.02 5.07
C TYR A 195 -19.96 -8.83 6.33
N LEU A 196 -18.98 -9.54 6.90
CA LEU A 196 -19.16 -10.34 8.12
C LEU A 196 -19.53 -9.49 9.35
N SER A 197 -19.23 -8.19 9.31
CA SER A 197 -19.59 -7.26 10.37
C SER A 197 -21.00 -6.68 10.26
N VAL A 198 -21.58 -6.70 9.06
CA VAL A 198 -22.96 -6.23 8.80
C VAL A 198 -23.99 -7.31 9.13
N ASN A 199 -23.64 -8.58 8.97
CA ASN A 199 -24.54 -9.72 9.15
C ASN A 199 -24.48 -10.36 10.56
N ARG A 200 -23.95 -9.63 11.55
CA ARG A 200 -24.04 -9.96 12.98
C ARG A 200 -24.87 -8.89 13.69
#